data_AF-A0A836TEH1-F1
#
_entry.id   AF-A0A836TEH1-F1
#
_cell.length_a   1.000
_cell.length_b   1.000
_cell.length_c   1.000
_cell.angle_alpha   90.00
_cell.angle_beta   90.00
_cell.angle_gamma   90.00
#
_symmetry.space_group_name_H-M   'P 1'
#
loop_
_entity.id
_entity.type
_entity.pdbx_description
1 polymer ?
#
loop_
_entity_poly.entity_id
_entity_poly.type
_entity_poly.pdbx_seq_one_letter_code
_entity_poly.pdbx_strand_id
1 'polypeptide(L)'
;MNMANKQVLRVGIGGPVGSGKTALVNVLCKQMRGKYQIAVVTNDIYTKEDAQFLIRNEALEAGRIMGVETGGCPHTAIREDASINLSA
;
A
#
# COMPACT_ATOMS: atom_id res chain seq x y z
N MET A 1 0.25 -17.72 -21.54
CA MET A 1 0.74 -18.17 -20.22
C MET A 1 -0.44 -18.12 -19.26
N ASN A 2 -0.83 -19.25 -18.67
CA ASN A 2 -1.99 -19.35 -17.78
C ASN A 2 -1.82 -18.41 -16.57
N MET A 3 -2.73 -17.44 -16.47
CA MET A 3 -2.81 -16.43 -15.41
C MET A 3 -3.54 -16.97 -14.17
N ALA A 4 -3.55 -18.29 -13.98
CA ALA A 4 -4.21 -18.96 -12.86
C ALA A 4 -3.14 -19.45 -11.88
N ASN A 5 -3.14 -18.90 -10.67
CA ASN A 5 -2.32 -19.29 -9.50
C ASN A 5 -0.86 -18.81 -9.38
N LYS A 6 -0.49 -17.61 -9.87
CA LYS A 6 0.70 -16.95 -9.32
C LYS A 6 0.30 -16.14 -8.09
N GLN A 7 0.42 -16.74 -6.91
CA GLN A 7 0.17 -16.06 -5.65
C GLN A 7 1.14 -14.87 -5.51
N VAL A 8 0.60 -13.65 -5.50
CA VAL A 8 1.39 -12.43 -5.30
C VAL A 8 1.79 -12.34 -3.83
N LEU A 9 3.07 -12.08 -3.58
CA LEU A 9 3.55 -11.81 -2.22
C LEU A 9 2.92 -10.52 -1.71
N ARG A 10 2.20 -10.60 -0.59
CA ARG A 10 1.60 -9.46 0.10
C ARG A 10 2.40 -9.18 1.36
N VAL A 11 2.88 -7.94 1.52
CA VAL A 11 3.69 -7.51 2.66
C VAL A 11 2.98 -6.36 3.35
N GLY A 12 2.57 -6.57 4.59
CA GLY A 12 1.98 -5.51 5.43
C GLY A 12 3.07 -4.72 6.16
N ILE A 13 3.02 -3.39 6.06
CA ILE A 13 3.92 -2.49 6.80
C ILE A 13 3.10 -1.79 7.88
N GLY A 14 3.22 -2.27 9.12
CA GLY A 14 2.55 -1.74 10.30
C GLY A 14 3.50 -0.98 11.23
N GLY A 15 2.93 -0.17 12.12
CA GLY A 15 3.68 0.61 13.11
C GLY A 15 2.94 1.87 13.59
N PRO A 16 3.36 2.50 14.70
CA PRO A 16 2.72 3.69 15.26
C PRO A 16 2.59 4.84 14.26
N VAL A 17 1.68 5.78 14.52
CA VAL A 17 1.59 7.05 13.77
C VAL A 17 2.92 7.79 13.88
N GLY A 18 3.45 8.32 12.77
CA GLY A 18 4.72 9.05 12.73
C GLY A 18 5.99 8.18 12.71
N SER A 19 5.91 6.85 12.77
CA SER A 19 7.09 5.95 12.76
C SER A 19 7.83 5.84 11.42
N GLY A 20 7.37 6.54 10.38
CA GLY A 20 8.04 6.56 9.08
C GLY A 20 7.63 5.46 8.09
N LYS A 21 6.48 4.80 8.28
CA LYS A 21 5.96 3.76 7.37
C LYS A 21 5.95 4.19 5.89
N THR A 22 5.36 5.35 5.61
CA THR A 22 5.25 5.90 4.24
C THR A 22 6.62 6.23 3.65
N ALA A 23 7.56 6.71 4.48
CA ALA A 23 8.93 6.97 4.07
C ALA A 23 9.67 5.67 3.70
N LEU A 24 9.50 4.61 4.50
CA LEU A 24 10.03 3.27 4.20
C LEU A 24 9.48 2.74 2.88
N VAL A 25 8.15 2.81 2.68
CA VAL A 25 7.50 2.38 1.44
C VAL A 25 8.07 3.12 0.22
N ASN A 26 8.22 4.44 0.30
CA ASN A 26 8.80 5.24 -0.78
C ASN A 26 10.20 4.75 -1.19
N VAL A 27 11.09 4.52 -0.22
CA VAL A 27 12.45 4.02 -0.48
C VAL A 27 12.43 2.62 -1.08
N LEU A 28 11.63 1.71 -0.53
CA LEU A 28 11.49 0.34 -1.05
C LEU A 28 10.99 0.35 -2.50
N CYS A 29 9.94 1.12 -2.80
CA CYS A 29 9.42 1.26 -4.15
C CYS A 29 10.50 1.72 -5.14
N LYS A 30 11.25 2.79 -4.82
CA LYS A 30 12.30 3.32 -5.69
C LYS A 30 13.42 2.31 -5.94
N GLN A 31 13.80 1.53 -4.93
CA GLN A 31 14.85 0.51 -5.06
C GLN A 31 14.40 -0.75 -5.82
N MET A 32 13.11 -1.09 -5.72
CA MET A 32 12.59 -2.36 -6.23
C MET A 32 11.86 -2.26 -7.57
N ARG A 33 11.31 -1.10 -7.93
CA ARG A 33 10.47 -0.92 -9.14
C ARG A 33 11.14 -1.29 -10.46
N GLY A 34 12.47 -1.26 -10.52
CA GLY A 34 13.23 -1.67 -11.71
C GLY A 34 13.43 -3.19 -11.84
N LYS A 35 13.19 -3.95 -10.77
CA LYS A 35 13.44 -5.41 -10.71
C LYS A 35 12.16 -6.22 -10.53
N TYR A 36 11.13 -5.63 -9.90
CA TYR A 36 9.90 -6.32 -9.53
C TYR A 36 8.66 -5.55 -10.00
N GLN A 37 7.62 -6.29 -10.37
CA GLN A 37 6.28 -5.72 -10.56
C GLN A 37 5.63 -5.58 -9.18
N ILE A 38 5.52 -4.34 -8.71
CA ILE A 38 5.00 -4.00 -7.38
C ILE A 38 3.91 -2.93 -7.50
N ALA A 39 3.01 -2.95 -6.52
CA ALA A 39 1.96 -1.95 -6.29
C ALA A 39 1.87 -1.68 -4.78
N VAL A 40 1.31 -0.54 -4.41
CA VAL A 40 1.11 -0.13 -3.01
C VAL A 40 -0.35 0.18 -2.75
N VAL A 41 -0.88 -0.36 -1.65
CA VAL A 41 -2.16 0.02 -1.07
C VAL A 41 -1.86 0.73 0.25
N THR A 42 -2.29 1.98 0.39
CA THR A 42 -2.13 2.76 1.62
C THR A 42 -3.46 2.83 2.36
N ASN A 43 -3.43 2.65 3.68
CA ASN A 43 -4.62 2.72 4.52
C ASN A 43 -4.57 4.01 5.34
N ASP A 44 -5.39 4.97 4.94
CA ASP A 44 -5.62 6.20 5.69
C ASP A 44 -7.01 6.15 6.34
N ILE A 45 -7.19 6.85 7.45
CA ILE A 45 -8.44 6.80 8.23
C ILE A 45 -9.53 7.66 7.58
N TYR A 46 -9.18 8.88 7.16
CA TYR A 46 -10.11 9.88 6.58
C TYR A 46 -9.53 10.68 5.41
N THR A 47 -8.31 10.34 4.97
CA THR A 47 -7.59 11.09 3.95
C THR A 47 -7.02 10.13 2.91
N LYS A 48 -6.27 10.67 1.93
CA LYS A 48 -5.46 9.88 0.99
C LYS A 48 -4.04 10.43 0.93
N GLU A 49 -3.57 10.96 2.05
CA GLU A 49 -2.31 11.70 2.13
C GLU A 49 -1.11 10.79 1.84
N ASP A 50 -1.14 9.55 2.33
CA ASP A 50 -0.05 8.60 2.08
C ASP A 50 0.06 8.24 0.59
N ALA A 51 -1.08 7.97 -0.07
CA ALA A 51 -1.12 7.70 -1.51
C ALA A 51 -0.62 8.91 -2.32
N GLN A 52 -1.11 10.12 -1.99
CA GLN A 52 -0.69 11.35 -2.67
C GLN A 52 0.80 11.65 -2.45
N PHE A 53 1.31 11.41 -1.24
CA PHE A 53 2.73 11.56 -0.93
C PHE A 53 3.57 10.64 -1.82
N LEU A 54 3.20 9.37 -1.95
CA LEU A 54 3.93 8.41 -2.78
C LEU A 54 3.89 8.76 -4.27
N ILE A 55 2.75 9.25 -4.77
CA ILE A 55 2.60 9.71 -6.16
C ILE A 55 3.49 10.93 -6.40
N ARG A 56 3.44 11.95 -5.54
CA ARG A 56 4.24 13.18 -5.68
C ARG A 56 5.75 12.92 -5.57
N ASN A 57 6.13 11.91 -4.78
CA ASN A 57 7.52 11.50 -4.64
C ASN A 57 8.00 10.55 -5.74
N GLU A 58 7.14 10.24 -6.72
CA GLU A 58 7.42 9.31 -7.80
C GLU A 58 7.90 7.96 -7.26
N ALA A 59 7.23 7.42 -6.23
CA ALA A 59 7.55 6.09 -5.71
C ALA A 59 7.30 5.02 -6.79
N LEU A 60 6.12 5.09 -7.41
CA LEU A 60 5.67 4.27 -8.55
C LEU A 60 4.82 5.14 -9.50
N GLU A 61 4.48 4.60 -10.67
CA GLU A 61 3.43 5.17 -11.52
C GLU A 61 2.10 5.25 -10.74
N ALA A 62 1.33 6.32 -10.95
CA ALA A 62 0.10 6.57 -10.18
C ALA A 62 -0.91 5.41 -10.25
N GLY A 63 -1.01 4.71 -11.39
CA GLY A 63 -1.88 3.53 -11.54
C GLY A 63 -1.48 2.31 -10.70
N ARG A 64 -0.33 2.36 -10.01
CA ARG A 64 0.17 1.29 -9.12
C ARG A 64 0.08 1.68 -7.64
N ILE A 65 -0.55 2.80 -7.31
CA ILE A 65 -0.72 3.31 -5.95
C ILE A 65 -2.21 3.51 -5.70
N MET A 66 -2.77 2.80 -4.72
CA MET A 66 -4.17 2.95 -4.32
C MET A 66 -4.27 3.39 -2.87
N GLY A 67 -5.02 4.47 -2.62
CA GLY A 67 -5.36 4.91 -1.26
C GLY A 67 -6.75 4.41 -0.87
N VAL A 68 -6.82 3.69 0.24
CA VAL A 68 -8.03 3.11 0.82
C VAL A 68 -8.36 3.85 2.12
N GLU A 69 -9.61 4.29 2.23
CA GLU A 69 -10.15 4.89 3.44
C GLU A 69 -10.72 3.77 4.32
N THR A 70 -10.12 3.59 5.49
CA THR A 70 -10.41 2.44 6.38
C THR A 70 -11.41 2.77 7.49
N GLY A 71 -11.77 4.05 7.67
CA GLY A 71 -12.58 4.52 8.79
C GLY A 71 -11.83 4.47 10.13
N GLY A 72 -12.50 4.82 11.22
CA GLY A 72 -11.90 5.12 12.53
C GLY A 72 -11.11 3.99 13.22
N CYS A 73 -11.24 2.73 12.78
CA CYS A 73 -10.61 1.56 13.42
C CYS A 73 -9.62 0.89 12.46
N PRO A 74 -8.37 1.39 12.34
CA PRO A 74 -7.40 0.88 11.37
C PRO A 74 -7.05 -0.60 11.59
N HIS A 75 -7.11 -1.10 12.83
CA HIS A 75 -6.86 -2.53 13.11
C HIS A 75 -7.89 -3.45 12.46
N THR A 76 -9.14 -3.03 12.36
CA THR A 76 -10.21 -3.80 11.73
C THR A 76 -9.93 -4.00 10.25
N ALA A 77 -9.58 -2.93 9.54
CA ALA A 77 -9.30 -2.99 8.11
C ALA A 77 -8.10 -3.89 7.72
N ILE A 78 -7.23 -4.25 8.67
CA ILE A 78 -6.05 -5.11 8.42
C ILE A 78 -6.03 -6.42 9.22
N ARG A 79 -6.95 -6.64 10.17
CA ARG A 79 -7.01 -7.85 11.01
C ARG A 79 -8.39 -8.49 11.02
N GLU A 80 -9.41 -7.77 11.52
CA GLU A 80 -10.73 -8.35 11.74
C GLU A 80 -11.59 -8.42 10.45
N ASP A 81 -11.47 -7.43 9.57
CA ASP A 81 -12.11 -7.39 8.25
C ASP A 81 -11.19 -6.74 7.21
N ALA A 82 -10.39 -7.57 6.54
CA ALA A 82 -9.46 -7.13 5.50
C ALA A 82 -10.10 -7.09 4.10
N SER A 83 -11.43 -7.23 3.97
CA SER A 83 -12.12 -7.34 2.68
C SER A 83 -11.75 -6.20 1.72
N ILE A 84 -11.69 -4.97 2.22
CA ILE A 84 -11.36 -3.78 1.43
C ILE A 84 -9.94 -3.88 0.85
N ASN A 85 -8.97 -4.35 1.65
CA ASN A 85 -7.60 -4.56 1.20
C ASN A 85 -7.44 -5.75 0.24
N LEU A 86 -8.33 -6.74 0.33
CA LEU A 86 -8.32 -7.90 -0.57
C LEU A 86 -8.99 -7.62 -1.92
N SER A 87 -9.88 -6.62 -1.98
CA SER A 87 -10.55 -6.16 -3.19
C SER A 87 -9.80 -5.06 -3.95
N ALA A 88 -8.79 -4.46 -3.32
CA ALA A 88 -7.97 -3.36 -3.84
C ALA A 88 -6.81 -3.84 -4.73
#